data_AF-A0A1H2R1L5-F1
#
_entry.id   AF-A0A1H2R1L5-F1
#
_cell.length_a   1.000
_cell.length_b   1.000
_cell.length_c   1.000
_cell.angle_alpha   90.00
_cell.angle_beta   90.00
_cell.angle_gamma   90.00
#
_symmetry.space_group_name_H-M   'P 1'
#
loop_
_entity.id
_entity.type
_entity.pdbx_description
1 polymer ?
#
loop_
_entity_poly.entity_id
_entity_poly.type
_entity_poly.pdbx_seq_one_letter_code
_entity_poly.pdbx_strand_id
1 'polypeptide(L)'
;MDFKSVRFSTTYNNIGIFGIKSLIAIHFPLINNLICLQAHLQTMNAGTNRKNIKTGLNVGIVLKQDQKSGKITRGIVKRILTKSSSHPHGIKVQLEDGSVGRVKEIY
;
A
#
# COMPACT_ATOMS: atom_id res chain seq x y z
N MET A 1 -22.45 -22.78 -12.56
CA MET A 1 -22.52 -21.78 -11.48
C MET A 1 -22.98 -22.49 -10.21
N ASP A 2 -22.33 -22.43 -9.06
CA ASP A 2 -21.00 -21.95 -8.73
C ASP A 2 -20.58 -22.54 -7.37
N PHE A 3 -19.29 -22.86 -7.32
CA PHE A 3 -18.35 -22.94 -6.20
C PHE A 3 -18.81 -23.49 -4.83
N LYS A 4 -18.54 -24.78 -4.65
CA LYS A 4 -18.33 -25.39 -3.32
C LYS A 4 -16.98 -24.93 -2.73
N SER A 5 -17.09 -24.28 -1.56
CA SER A 5 -16.25 -24.43 -0.36
C SER A 5 -15.14 -25.47 -0.44
N VAL A 6 -13.88 -25.08 -0.16
CA VAL A 6 -13.03 -25.79 0.81
C VAL A 6 -11.99 -24.81 1.42
N ARG A 7 -11.94 -24.74 2.76
CA ARG A 7 -10.84 -24.14 3.53
C ARG A 7 -9.66 -25.11 3.58
N PHE A 8 -8.42 -24.64 3.50
CA PHE A 8 -7.31 -25.34 4.17
C PHE A 8 -6.36 -24.34 4.84
N SER A 9 -6.45 -24.32 6.17
CA SER A 9 -5.34 -24.02 7.08
C SER A 9 -4.26 -25.08 6.86
N THR A 10 -2.97 -24.71 6.96
CA THR A 10 -2.01 -25.25 7.93
C THR A 10 -0.57 -24.89 7.52
N THR A 11 0.09 -24.19 8.44
CA THR A 11 1.49 -24.23 8.87
C THR A 11 2.42 -25.22 8.15
N TYR A 12 3.48 -24.73 7.50
CA TYR A 12 4.65 -25.55 7.16
C TYR A 12 5.76 -25.33 8.19
N ASN A 13 5.69 -26.12 9.27
CA ASN A 13 6.82 -26.43 10.12
C ASN A 13 7.45 -27.75 9.63
N ASN A 14 8.77 -27.72 9.45
CA ASN A 14 9.72 -28.76 9.83
C ASN A 14 9.26 -30.24 9.78
N ILE A 15 9.54 -30.95 8.68
CA ILE A 15 9.90 -32.39 8.66
C ILE A 15 10.46 -32.77 7.27
N GLY A 16 11.57 -33.51 7.27
CA GLY A 16 12.27 -33.95 6.07
C GLY A 16 11.48 -34.95 5.23
N ILE A 17 11.50 -34.75 3.91
CA ILE A 17 11.11 -35.76 2.93
C ILE A 17 12.20 -35.79 1.86
N PHE A 18 12.99 -36.85 1.91
CA PHE A 18 13.96 -37.26 0.91
C PHE A 18 13.22 -37.54 -0.41
N GLY A 19 13.80 -37.08 -1.53
CA GLY A 19 13.70 -37.81 -2.79
C GLY A 19 12.45 -37.62 -3.66
N ILE A 20 12.21 -36.41 -4.16
CA ILE A 20 11.76 -36.19 -5.55
C ILE A 20 12.12 -34.75 -5.99
N LYS A 21 13.44 -34.49 -6.05
CA LYS A 21 13.99 -33.42 -6.89
C LYS A 21 14.11 -33.95 -8.30
N SER A 22 13.02 -34.06 -9.04
CA SER A 22 13.11 -34.19 -10.49
C SER A 22 11.75 -33.95 -11.11
N LEU A 23 11.76 -33.25 -12.24
CA LEU A 23 10.66 -33.22 -13.21
C LEU A 23 9.55 -32.16 -13.09
N ILE A 24 9.87 -30.93 -12.65
CA ILE A 24 9.16 -29.73 -13.18
C ILE A 24 10.20 -28.61 -13.36
N ALA A 25 11.19 -28.84 -14.22
CA ALA A 25 12.21 -27.86 -14.57
C ALA A 25 12.42 -27.77 -16.09
N ILE A 26 11.38 -28.06 -16.87
CA ILE A 26 11.42 -27.93 -18.32
C ILE A 26 10.17 -27.20 -18.75
N HIS A 27 10.39 -26.01 -19.29
CA HIS A 27 9.42 -25.12 -19.94
C HIS A 27 8.59 -24.19 -19.03
N PHE A 28 9.20 -23.09 -18.56
CA PHE A 28 8.60 -21.75 -18.74
C PHE A 28 9.60 -20.61 -18.42
N PRO A 29 10.64 -20.35 -19.22
CA PRO A 29 11.49 -19.17 -19.02
C PRO A 29 10.92 -17.94 -19.75
N LEU A 30 9.60 -17.73 -19.76
CA LEU A 30 8.97 -16.61 -20.47
C LEU A 30 7.80 -15.92 -19.74
N ILE A 31 7.28 -16.44 -18.63
CA ILE A 31 6.19 -15.76 -17.88
C ILE A 31 6.73 -14.80 -16.81
N ASN A 32 7.98 -14.92 -16.38
CA ASN A 32 8.49 -14.14 -15.25
C ASN A 32 8.86 -12.68 -15.59
N ASN A 33 8.71 -12.24 -16.84
CA ASN A 33 9.00 -10.86 -17.25
C ASN A 33 7.80 -9.90 -17.19
N LEU A 34 6.56 -10.41 -17.05
CA LEU A 34 5.38 -9.55 -16.83
C LEU A 34 5.07 -9.31 -15.34
N ILE A 35 5.56 -10.17 -14.45
CA ILE A 35 5.27 -10.05 -13.00
C ILE A 35 6.12 -8.95 -12.34
N CYS A 36 7.28 -8.60 -12.92
CA CYS A 36 8.14 -7.51 -12.41
C CYS A 36 7.73 -6.10 -12.87
N LEU A 37 7.04 -5.93 -14.00
CA LEU A 37 6.51 -4.61 -14.39
C LEU A 37 5.35 -4.18 -13.47
N GLN A 38 4.62 -5.17 -12.94
CA GLN A 38 3.59 -4.97 -11.92
C GLN A 38 4.16 -4.39 -10.61
N ALA A 39 5.45 -4.62 -10.31
CA ALA A 39 6.12 -4.15 -9.10
C ALA A 39 6.80 -2.77 -9.25
N HIS A 40 7.06 -2.29 -10.46
CA HIS A 40 7.60 -0.94 -10.69
C HIS A 40 6.53 0.16 -10.53
N LEU A 41 5.24 -0.19 -10.59
CA LEU A 41 4.13 0.76 -10.44
C LEU A 41 3.44 0.68 -9.07
N GLN A 42 3.97 -0.06 -8.10
CA GLN A 42 3.35 -0.17 -6.76
C GLN A 42 3.67 1.01 -5.86
N THR A 43 3.08 2.19 -6.14
CA THR A 43 2.81 3.18 -5.08
C THR A 43 1.62 4.10 -5.35
N MET A 44 0.65 3.71 -6.17
CA MET A 44 -0.57 4.50 -6.34
C MET A 44 -1.53 4.21 -5.17
N ASN A 45 -1.57 5.11 -4.17
CA ASN A 45 -2.46 5.17 -2.99
C ASN A 45 -1.85 4.84 -1.62
N ALA A 46 -0.65 5.33 -1.32
CA ALA A 46 -0.07 5.23 0.02
C ALA A 46 -0.80 6.09 1.09
N GLY A 47 -1.56 7.13 0.69
CA GLY A 47 -2.17 8.13 1.58
C GLY A 47 -3.53 7.79 2.22
N THR A 48 -4.15 6.64 1.87
CA THR A 48 -5.49 6.23 2.37
C THR A 48 -5.42 5.44 3.67
N ASN A 49 -4.30 4.74 3.90
CA ASN A 49 -4.08 3.92 5.08
C ASN A 49 -3.32 4.69 6.17
N ARG A 50 -3.89 4.73 7.37
CA ARG A 50 -3.26 5.36 8.54
C ARG A 50 -1.92 4.73 8.90
N LYS A 51 -1.75 3.42 8.68
CA LYS A 51 -0.51 2.69 9.01
C LYS A 51 0.74 3.25 8.28
N ASN A 52 0.55 3.86 7.12
CA ASN A 52 1.62 4.39 6.30
C ASN A 52 2.03 5.82 6.70
N ILE A 53 1.24 6.48 7.55
CA ILE A 53 1.44 7.88 7.90
C ILE A 53 1.84 7.96 9.37
N LYS A 54 3.01 8.54 9.60
CA LYS A 54 3.56 8.80 10.94
C LYS A 54 3.76 10.29 11.11
N THR A 55 3.75 10.75 12.36
CA THR A 55 4.19 12.12 12.70
C THR A 55 5.67 12.27 12.37
N GLY A 56 6.07 13.42 11.82
CA GLY A 56 7.43 13.65 11.31
C GLY A 56 7.68 13.17 9.87
N LEU A 57 6.69 12.53 9.22
CA LEU A 57 6.82 12.09 7.83
C LEU A 57 6.58 13.26 6.86
N ASN A 58 7.30 13.28 5.75
CA ASN A 58 7.09 14.25 4.68
C ASN A 58 5.94 13.77 3.77
N VAL A 59 4.92 14.61 3.60
CA VAL A 59 3.71 14.24 2.86
C VAL A 59 3.26 15.38 1.95
N GLY A 60 2.59 15.02 0.87
CA GLY A 60 1.84 15.94 0.03
C GLY A 60 0.37 15.96 0.46
N ILE A 61 -0.13 17.12 0.89
CA ILE A 61 -1.54 17.32 1.24
C ILE A 61 -2.24 18.26 0.26
N VAL A 62 -3.53 18.02 0.06
CA VAL A 62 -4.43 18.96 -0.59
C VAL A 62 -5.23 19.69 0.49
N LEU A 63 -5.11 21.02 0.49
CA LEU A 63 -5.85 21.90 1.38
C LEU A 63 -7.29 22.05 0.91
N LYS A 64 -8.20 22.47 1.80
CA LYS A 64 -9.62 22.67 1.44
C LYS A 64 -9.77 23.68 0.29
N GLN A 65 -9.00 24.77 0.33
CA GLN A 65 -8.97 25.78 -0.72
C GLN A 65 -8.49 25.25 -2.08
N ASP A 66 -7.60 24.26 -2.04
CA ASP A 66 -6.97 23.66 -3.23
C ASP A 66 -7.70 22.42 -3.75
N GLN A 67 -8.87 22.06 -3.20
CA GLN A 67 -9.63 20.89 -3.65
C GLN A 67 -10.11 21.02 -5.10
N LYS A 68 -10.36 22.24 -5.59
CA LYS A 68 -10.74 22.51 -6.98
C LYS A 68 -9.52 22.53 -7.91
N SER A 69 -8.40 23.09 -7.46
CA SER A 69 -7.16 23.22 -8.24
C SER A 69 -6.33 21.94 -8.25
N GLY A 70 -6.50 21.08 -7.25
CA GLY A 70 -5.68 19.88 -7.06
C GLY A 70 -4.25 20.18 -6.59
N LYS A 71 -3.96 21.42 -6.16
CA LYS A 71 -2.61 21.81 -5.74
C LYS A 71 -2.17 21.01 -4.51
N ILE A 72 -1.00 20.38 -4.60
CA ILE A 72 -0.39 19.61 -3.53
C ILE A 72 0.61 20.50 -2.80
N THR A 73 0.42 20.65 -1.50
CA THR A 73 1.34 21.32 -0.60
C THR A 73 2.16 20.27 0.14
N ARG A 74 3.48 20.38 0.06
CA ARG A 74 4.41 19.47 0.73
C ARG A 74 4.71 19.98 2.13
N GLY A 75 4.83 19.08 3.09
CA GLY A 75 5.28 19.42 4.44
C GLY A 75 5.32 18.24 5.39
N ILE A 76 5.76 18.52 6.61
CA ILE A 76 5.96 17.52 7.66
C ILE A 76 4.68 17.35 8.48
N VAL A 77 4.27 16.11 8.73
CA VAL A 77 3.09 15.80 9.56
C VAL A 77 3.35 16.12 11.03
N LYS A 78 2.62 17.11 11.55
CA LYS A 78 2.59 17.43 12.99
C LYS A 78 1.68 16.47 13.76
N ARG A 79 0.44 16.28 13.30
CA ARG A 79 -0.52 15.39 13.95
C ARG A 79 -1.54 14.79 12.97
N ILE A 80 -1.99 13.58 13.28
CA ILE A 80 -3.02 12.87 12.50
C ILE A 80 -4.39 13.11 13.13
N LEU A 81 -5.34 13.65 12.38
CA LEU A 81 -6.67 14.03 12.87
C LEU A 81 -7.74 12.94 12.72
N THR A 82 -7.43 11.87 12.00
CA THR A 82 -8.40 10.81 11.65
C THR A 82 -8.17 9.56 12.48
N LYS A 83 -9.25 9.02 13.09
CA LYS A 83 -9.19 7.85 13.96
C LYS A 83 -9.22 6.53 13.20
N SER A 84 -10.05 6.42 12.16
CA SER A 84 -10.21 5.16 11.41
C SER A 84 -8.94 4.79 10.64
N SER A 85 -8.78 3.49 10.39
CA SER A 85 -7.60 2.92 9.76
C SER A 85 -7.49 3.23 8.26
N SER A 86 -8.63 3.29 7.55
CA SER A 86 -8.71 3.52 6.11
C SER A 86 -9.71 4.61 5.78
N HIS A 87 -9.32 5.52 4.88
CA HIS A 87 -10.19 6.58 4.37
C HIS A 87 -10.02 6.71 2.85
N PRO A 88 -11.11 6.64 2.06
CA PRO A 88 -11.06 6.62 0.60
C PRO A 88 -10.48 7.90 0.00
N HIS A 89 -10.68 9.04 0.66
CA HIS A 89 -10.17 10.35 0.19
C HIS A 89 -8.80 10.73 0.76
N GLY A 90 -8.21 9.86 1.58
CA GLY A 90 -6.96 10.12 2.27
C GLY A 90 -7.15 10.51 3.74
N ILE A 91 -6.10 10.25 4.51
CA ILE A 91 -6.02 10.58 5.93
C ILE A 91 -5.96 12.11 6.11
N LYS A 92 -6.74 12.64 7.05
CA LYS A 92 -6.65 14.04 7.48
C LYS A 92 -5.47 14.22 8.41
N VAL A 93 -4.58 15.15 8.06
CA VAL A 93 -3.39 15.49 8.85
C VAL A 93 -3.29 17.00 9.02
N GLN A 94 -2.60 17.41 10.07
CA GLN A 94 -2.11 18.77 10.24
C GLN A 94 -0.59 18.75 10.04
N LEU A 95 -0.09 19.69 9.26
CA LEU A 95 1.33 19.92 9.03
C LEU A 95 1.95 20.80 10.13
N GLU A 96 3.28 20.92 10.16
CA GLU A 96 4.00 21.75 11.13
C GLU A 96 3.68 23.25 11.03
N ASP A 97 3.41 23.73 9.82
CA ASP A 97 2.95 25.10 9.52
C ASP A 97 1.53 25.41 10.05
N GLY A 98 0.82 24.39 10.57
CA GLY A 98 -0.55 24.48 11.05
C GLY A 98 -1.61 24.20 9.99
N SER A 99 -1.23 24.05 8.73
CA SER A 99 -2.11 23.74 7.61
C SER A 99 -2.77 22.37 7.76
N VAL A 100 -4.03 22.26 7.35
CA VAL A 100 -4.83 21.04 7.49
C VAL A 100 -5.37 20.59 6.14
N GLY A 101 -5.08 19.35 5.77
CA GLY A 101 -5.46 18.81 4.47
C GLY A 101 -5.65 17.29 4.44
N ARG A 102 -5.92 16.78 3.25
CA ARG A 102 -6.00 15.34 2.96
C ARG A 102 -4.70 14.90 2.30
N VAL A 103 -4.09 13.84 2.82
CA VAL A 103 -2.86 13.26 2.25
C VAL A 103 -3.18 12.63 0.89
N LYS A 104 -2.41 13.02 -0.13
CA LYS A 104 -2.44 12.45 -1.47
C LYS A 104 -1.16 11.69 -1.77
N GLU A 105 -0.02 12.26 -1.40
CA GLU A 105 1.30 11.70 -1.67
C GLU A 105 2.06 11.50 -0.37
N ILE A 106 2.84 10.43 -0.33
CA ILE A 106 3.80 10.12 0.72
C ILE A 106 5.15 9.98 0.03
N TYR A 107 6.19 10.59 0.60
CA TYR A 107 7.56 10.53 0.10
C TYR A 107 8.44 9.69 1.01
#